data_AF-A0A3P8VDU7-F1
#
_entry.id   AF-A0A3P8VDU7-F1
#
_cell.length_a   1.000
_cell.length_b   1.000
_cell.length_c   1.000
_cell.angle_alpha   90.00
_cell.angle_beta   90.00
_cell.angle_gamma   90.00
#
_symmetry.space_group_name_H-M   'P 1'
#
loop_
_entity.id
_entity.type
_entity.pdbx_description
1 polymer ?
#
loop_
_entity_poly.entity_id
_entity_poly.type
_entity_poly.pdbx_seq_one_letter_code
_entity_poly.pdbx_strand_id
1 'polypeptide(L)'
;MALKRRRTTSPSSSVSAGDFDDNQTSSLVSSIGRKRRRTSNMPTVDPIAVCHELYNTIRDYKDDHGRMLCELFIRAPKRRNQPDYYHVVSQPIDMMKIQQKLKMEEYDDVVQLTSDFQLLFNNAKTYYKTSETVCLCPV
;
A
#
# COMPACT_ATOMS: atom_id res chain seq x y z
N MET A 1 4.95 55.20 -30.69
CA MET A 1 4.29 54.83 -29.42
C MET A 1 5.33 54.39 -28.41
N ALA A 2 5.21 54.94 -27.19
CA ALA A 2 5.80 54.71 -25.86
C ALA A 2 6.92 53.66 -25.56
N LEU A 3 7.75 54.07 -24.58
CA LEU A 3 8.89 53.45 -23.87
C LEU A 3 8.55 52.32 -22.86
N LYS A 4 9.51 51.41 -22.59
CA LYS A 4 10.03 51.05 -21.23
C LYS A 4 11.23 50.07 -21.33
N ARG A 5 12.48 50.52 -21.21
CA ARG A 5 13.37 50.50 -20.01
C ARG A 5 13.52 49.13 -19.30
N ARG A 6 14.69 48.49 -19.44
CA ARG A 6 15.29 47.62 -18.42
C ARG A 6 16.70 48.14 -18.09
N ARG A 7 16.95 48.38 -16.80
CA ARG A 7 18.22 48.82 -16.23
C ARG A 7 18.30 48.22 -14.84
N THR A 8 19.28 47.39 -14.56
CA THR A 8 19.92 47.28 -13.24
C THR A 8 21.34 46.74 -13.41
N THR A 9 22.25 47.44 -12.77
CA THR A 9 23.71 47.29 -12.70
C THR A 9 24.07 46.69 -11.35
N SER A 10 25.07 45.81 -11.29
CA SER A 10 25.81 45.38 -10.07
C SER A 10 26.58 46.58 -9.44
N PRO A 11 27.29 46.53 -8.27
CA PRO A 11 28.30 45.52 -7.86
C PRO A 11 28.61 45.37 -6.32
N SER A 12 29.70 44.63 -6.02
CA SER A 12 30.61 44.67 -4.82
C SER A 12 30.28 43.74 -3.63
N SER A 13 31.22 43.15 -2.85
CA SER A 13 32.70 42.98 -2.92
C SER A 13 33.20 42.07 -1.76
N SER A 14 34.18 41.20 -2.06
CA SER A 14 35.44 40.85 -1.35
C SER A 14 35.54 40.33 0.12
N VAL A 15 36.15 39.14 0.23
CA VAL A 15 37.24 38.59 1.10
C VAL A 15 37.27 38.78 2.62
N SER A 16 37.57 37.68 3.34
CA SER A 16 38.52 37.64 4.46
C SER A 16 39.02 36.21 4.68
N ALA A 17 40.33 36.04 4.58
CA ALA A 17 41.06 34.85 4.97
C ALA A 17 41.28 34.85 6.50
N GLY A 18 41.30 33.68 7.11
CA GLY A 18 41.74 33.44 8.48
C GLY A 18 42.38 32.07 8.55
N ASP A 19 43.66 32.05 8.86
CA ASP A 19 44.59 30.92 8.97
C ASP A 19 44.97 30.82 10.45
N PHE A 20 44.83 29.66 11.11
CA PHE A 20 45.51 29.35 12.38
C PHE A 20 45.63 27.84 12.57
N ASP A 21 46.87 27.42 12.76
CA ASP A 21 47.42 26.08 13.00
C ASP A 21 47.51 25.75 14.51
N ASP A 22 47.69 24.45 14.80
CA ASP A 22 48.36 23.84 15.96
C ASP A 22 47.56 23.31 17.19
N ASN A 23 47.86 22.02 17.47
CA ASN A 23 48.10 21.37 18.78
C ASN A 23 46.98 21.00 19.78
N GLN A 24 46.72 19.69 19.93
CA GLN A 24 47.27 18.87 21.05
C GLN A 24 46.66 17.45 21.12
N THR A 25 47.56 16.47 21.02
CA THR A 25 47.74 15.30 21.91
C THR A 25 46.51 14.52 22.41
N SER A 26 46.43 13.30 21.85
CA SER A 26 45.99 12.03 22.42
C SER A 26 45.56 12.01 23.88
N SER A 27 44.34 11.52 24.13
CA SER A 27 44.10 10.67 25.29
C SER A 27 42.86 9.80 25.11
N LEU A 28 43.02 8.55 25.57
CA LEU A 28 42.00 7.59 26.01
C LEU A 28 41.53 6.54 24.98
N VAL A 29 42.20 5.40 25.14
CA VAL A 29 41.84 4.05 24.77
C VAL A 29 40.41 3.63 25.10
N SER A 30 39.89 2.78 24.21
CA SER A 30 38.96 1.66 24.45
C SER A 30 37.50 1.99 24.77
N SER A 31 36.67 1.98 23.72
CA SER A 31 35.31 1.44 23.82
C SER A 31 35.09 0.34 22.79
N ILE A 32 34.54 -0.75 23.30
CA ILE A 32 34.35 -2.08 22.69
C ILE A 32 33.60 -1.99 21.36
N GLY A 33 34.34 -2.07 20.25
CA GLY A 33 33.78 -2.33 18.93
C GLY A 33 33.28 -3.76 18.83
N ARG A 34 32.04 -4.00 19.27
CA ARG A 34 31.34 -5.28 19.07
C ARG A 34 31.23 -5.55 17.57
N LYS A 35 32.10 -6.43 17.09
CA LYS A 35 31.95 -7.14 15.82
C LYS A 35 30.62 -7.92 15.83
N ARG A 36 29.62 -7.46 15.08
CA ARG A 36 28.51 -8.30 14.56
C ARG A 36 27.98 -7.67 13.28
N ARG A 37 28.62 -7.96 12.14
CA ARG A 37 28.28 -9.03 11.19
C ARG A 37 26.85 -8.90 10.63
N ARG A 38 26.82 -8.65 9.33
CA ARG A 38 25.76 -8.94 8.34
C ARG A 38 24.59 -7.97 8.38
N THR A 39 24.58 -7.01 7.45
CA THR A 39 23.33 -6.71 6.73
C THR A 39 22.78 -8.07 6.32
N SER A 40 21.69 -8.48 6.96
CA SER A 40 21.00 -9.70 6.58
C SER A 40 20.66 -9.54 5.11
N ASN A 41 21.29 -10.33 4.24
CA ASN A 41 20.70 -10.74 2.97
C ASN A 41 19.44 -11.55 3.33
N MET A 42 18.45 -10.88 3.89
CA MET A 42 17.09 -11.35 3.98
C MET A 42 16.62 -11.34 2.54
N PRO A 43 16.19 -12.48 1.96
CA PRO A 43 15.54 -12.44 0.66
C PRO A 43 14.38 -11.47 0.83
N THR A 44 14.45 -10.33 0.16
CA THR A 44 13.35 -9.38 0.11
C THR A 44 12.22 -10.15 -0.56
N VAL A 45 11.28 -10.65 0.25
CA VAL A 45 10.13 -11.38 -0.26
C VAL A 45 9.43 -10.44 -1.22
N ASP A 46 9.30 -10.86 -2.46
CA ASP A 46 8.67 -10.07 -3.51
C ASP A 46 7.21 -9.81 -3.12
N PRO A 47 6.81 -8.55 -2.87
CA PRO A 47 5.46 -8.23 -2.42
C PRO A 47 4.39 -8.76 -3.36
N ILE A 48 4.64 -8.78 -4.67
CA ILE A 48 3.66 -9.29 -5.64
C ILE A 48 3.45 -10.80 -5.47
N ALA A 49 4.51 -11.55 -5.15
CA ALA A 49 4.41 -12.99 -4.90
C ALA A 49 3.58 -13.28 -3.65
N VAL A 50 3.74 -12.47 -2.59
CA VAL A 50 2.90 -12.57 -1.38
C VAL A 50 1.44 -12.26 -1.69
N CYS A 51 1.20 -11.22 -2.49
CA CYS A 51 -0.15 -10.86 -2.94
C CYS A 51 -0.81 -12.00 -3.74
N HIS A 52 -0.05 -12.67 -4.61
CA HIS A 52 -0.50 -13.86 -5.32
C HIS A 52 -0.84 -15.02 -4.40
N GLU A 53 0.03 -15.33 -3.44
CA GLU A 53 -0.19 -16.40 -2.47
C GLU A 53 -1.43 -16.13 -1.60
N LEU A 54 -1.58 -14.89 -1.12
CA LEU A 54 -2.73 -14.48 -0.30
C LEU A 54 -4.05 -14.57 -1.09
N TYR A 55 -4.06 -14.08 -2.33
CA TYR A 55 -5.24 -14.17 -3.19
C TYR A 55 -5.64 -15.64 -3.44
N ASN A 56 -4.68 -16.50 -3.78
CA ASN A 56 -4.95 -17.92 -4.03
C ASN A 56 -5.44 -18.62 -2.76
N THR A 57 -4.85 -18.31 -1.60
CA THR A 57 -5.29 -18.84 -0.31
C THR A 57 -6.75 -18.52 -0.04
N ILE A 58 -7.19 -17.28 -0.26
CA ILE A 58 -8.59 -16.87 -0.06
C ILE A 58 -9.51 -17.53 -1.09
N ARG A 59 -9.06 -17.65 -2.34
CA ARG A 59 -9.84 -18.25 -3.43
C ARG A 59 -10.07 -19.75 -3.25
N ASP A 60 -9.05 -20.48 -2.80
CA ASP A 60 -9.08 -21.93 -2.72
C ASP A 60 -9.54 -22.44 -1.34
N TYR A 61 -9.75 -21.53 -0.39
CA TYR A 61 -10.26 -21.87 0.94
C TYR A 61 -11.64 -22.52 0.88
N LYS A 62 -11.76 -23.66 1.56
CA LYS A 62 -13.00 -24.43 1.71
C LYS A 62 -13.32 -24.61 3.19
N ASP A 63 -14.59 -24.56 3.53
CA ASP A 63 -15.07 -24.91 4.87
C ASP A 63 -15.03 -26.43 5.10
N ASP A 64 -15.36 -26.87 6.32
CA ASP A 64 -15.40 -28.30 6.70
C ASP A 64 -16.40 -29.13 5.85
N HIS A 65 -17.32 -28.45 5.16
CA HIS A 65 -18.29 -29.06 4.25
C HIS A 65 -17.83 -29.05 2.78
N GLY A 66 -16.60 -28.59 2.51
CA GLY A 66 -16.00 -28.53 1.18
C GLY A 66 -16.52 -27.39 0.30
N ARG A 67 -17.27 -26.44 0.86
CA ARG A 67 -17.82 -25.29 0.13
C ARG A 67 -16.77 -24.19 0.04
N MET A 68 -16.61 -23.63 -1.15
CA MET A 68 -15.70 -22.50 -1.37
C MET A 68 -16.35 -21.21 -0.87
N LEU A 69 -15.80 -20.61 0.19
CA LEU A 69 -16.38 -19.41 0.78
C LEU A 69 -16.30 -18.19 -0.17
N CYS A 70 -15.34 -18.19 -1.08
CA CYS A 70 -15.15 -17.08 -2.01
C CYS A 70 -16.26 -16.98 -3.07
N GLU A 71 -17.11 -18.00 -3.26
CA GLU A 71 -18.11 -18.06 -4.34
C GLU A 71 -19.05 -16.85 -4.35
N LEU A 72 -19.45 -16.39 -3.17
CA LEU A 72 -20.33 -15.23 -2.98
C LEU A 72 -19.66 -13.90 -3.36
N PHE A 73 -18.33 -13.88 -3.39
CA PHE A 73 -17.53 -12.68 -3.65
C PHE A 73 -16.94 -12.64 -5.06
N ILE A 74 -17.18 -13.67 -5.89
CA ILE A 74 -16.62 -13.74 -7.26
C ILE A 74 -17.08 -12.55 -8.10
N ARG A 75 -18.37 -12.20 -8.03
CA ARG A 75 -18.97 -11.10 -8.79
C ARG A 75 -19.88 -10.28 -7.90
N ALA A 76 -19.66 -8.98 -7.87
CA ALA A 76 -20.60 -8.06 -7.24
C ALA A 76 -21.94 -8.07 -8.00
N PRO A 77 -23.07 -7.76 -7.32
CA PRO A 77 -24.36 -7.60 -7.98
C PRO A 77 -24.30 -6.61 -9.13
N LYS A 78 -24.96 -6.92 -10.26
CA LYS A 78 -25.01 -6.00 -11.41
C LYS A 78 -25.99 -4.87 -11.12
N ARG A 79 -25.57 -3.61 -11.35
CA ARG A 79 -26.41 -2.41 -11.13
C ARG A 79 -27.80 -2.45 -11.76
N ARG A 80 -27.92 -3.06 -12.94
CA ARG A 80 -29.21 -3.20 -13.66
C ARG A 80 -30.17 -4.20 -13.00
N ASN A 81 -29.65 -5.20 -12.29
CA ASN A 81 -30.44 -6.26 -11.67
C ASN A 81 -30.74 -5.93 -10.19
N GLN A 82 -29.83 -5.21 -9.54
CA GLN A 82 -29.91 -4.90 -8.12
C GLN A 82 -29.45 -3.45 -7.87
N PRO A 83 -30.28 -2.45 -8.23
CA PRO A 83 -29.93 -1.04 -8.09
C PRO A 83 -29.72 -0.62 -6.63
N ASP A 84 -30.49 -1.19 -5.70
CA ASP A 84 -30.41 -0.88 -4.26
C ASP A 84 -29.04 -1.15 -3.66
N TYR A 85 -28.30 -2.13 -4.19
CA TYR A 85 -26.92 -2.37 -3.79
C TYR A 85 -26.05 -1.12 -3.95
N TYR A 86 -26.24 -0.39 -5.04
CA TYR A 86 -25.46 0.81 -5.36
C TYR A 86 -25.99 2.08 -4.69
N HIS A 87 -27.13 2.01 -3.99
CA HIS A 87 -27.58 3.08 -3.09
C HIS A 87 -26.87 3.00 -1.74
N VAL A 88 -26.52 1.79 -1.31
CA VAL A 88 -25.87 1.54 -0.01
C VAL A 88 -24.34 1.44 -0.15
N VAL A 89 -23.86 0.83 -1.24
CA VAL A 89 -22.44 0.60 -1.51
C VAL A 89 -21.92 1.60 -2.53
N SER A 90 -21.07 2.52 -2.07
CA SER A 90 -20.49 3.57 -2.91
C SER A 90 -19.38 3.08 -3.85
N GLN A 91 -18.56 2.15 -3.38
CA GLN A 91 -17.38 1.64 -4.10
C GLN A 91 -17.47 0.12 -4.26
N PRO A 92 -18.17 -0.37 -5.30
CA PRO A 92 -18.30 -1.80 -5.56
C PRO A 92 -16.93 -2.41 -5.95
N ILE A 93 -16.62 -3.56 -5.36
CA ILE A 93 -15.45 -4.38 -5.71
C ILE A 93 -15.83 -5.86 -5.61
N ASP A 94 -15.15 -6.71 -6.37
CA ASP A 94 -15.29 -8.16 -6.35
C ASP A 94 -13.95 -8.87 -6.56
N MET A 95 -13.92 -10.18 -6.35
CA MET A 95 -12.71 -10.99 -6.52
C MET A 95 -12.17 -10.94 -7.95
N MET A 96 -13.03 -10.75 -8.95
CA MET A 96 -12.59 -10.58 -10.34
C MET A 96 -11.81 -9.29 -10.53
N LYS A 97 -12.26 -8.18 -9.93
CA LYS A 97 -11.55 -6.90 -9.97
C LYS A 97 -10.22 -6.99 -9.24
N ILE A 98 -10.18 -7.60 -8.07
CA ILE A 98 -8.93 -7.83 -7.30
C ILE A 98 -7.95 -8.68 -8.12
N GLN A 99 -8.43 -9.77 -8.74
CA GLN A 99 -7.61 -10.61 -9.61
C GLN A 99 -7.04 -9.83 -10.81
N GLN A 100 -7.85 -8.93 -11.40
CA GLN A 100 -7.39 -8.10 -12.51
C GLN A 100 -6.28 -7.15 -12.07
N LYS A 101 -6.48 -6.43 -10.94
CA LYS A 101 -5.46 -5.52 -10.38
C LYS A 101 -4.16 -6.26 -10.10
N LEU A 102 -4.25 -7.48 -9.57
CA LEU A 102 -3.10 -8.33 -9.30
C LEU A 102 -2.35 -8.74 -10.58
N LYS A 103 -3.07 -9.10 -11.65
CA LYS A 103 -2.46 -9.43 -12.96
C LYS A 103 -1.84 -8.21 -13.65
N MET A 104 -2.32 -7.02 -13.34
CA MET A 104 -1.79 -5.76 -13.85
C MET A 104 -0.67 -5.20 -12.96
N GLU A 105 -0.26 -5.94 -11.92
CA GLU A 105 0.77 -5.54 -10.96
C GLU A 105 0.45 -4.18 -10.31
N GLU A 106 -0.84 -3.87 -10.09
CA GLU A 106 -1.29 -2.62 -9.46
C GLU A 106 -1.12 -2.60 -7.93
N TYR A 107 -0.57 -3.65 -7.33
CA TYR A 107 -0.35 -3.76 -5.89
C TYR A 107 1.15 -3.64 -5.58
N ASP A 108 1.56 -2.46 -5.12
CA ASP A 108 2.96 -2.20 -4.72
C ASP A 108 3.32 -2.90 -3.40
N ASP A 109 2.31 -3.13 -2.56
CA ASP A 109 2.45 -3.80 -1.27
C ASP A 109 1.22 -4.64 -0.91
N VAL A 110 1.37 -5.45 0.14
CA VAL A 110 0.31 -6.33 0.67
C VAL A 110 -0.81 -5.51 1.34
N VAL A 111 -0.53 -4.28 1.77
CA VAL A 111 -1.50 -3.42 2.47
C VAL A 111 -2.59 -2.94 1.50
N GLN A 112 -2.21 -2.60 0.26
CA GLN A 112 -3.16 -2.25 -0.81
C GLN A 112 -4.09 -3.41 -1.14
N LEU A 113 -3.57 -4.64 -1.29
CA LEU A 113 -4.38 -5.83 -1.50
C LEU A 113 -5.33 -6.08 -0.32
N THR A 114 -4.81 -5.98 0.91
CA THR A 114 -5.60 -6.16 2.13
C THR A 114 -6.73 -5.14 2.22
N SER A 115 -6.49 -3.90 1.82
CA SER A 115 -7.49 -2.83 1.80
C SER A 115 -8.64 -3.13 0.84
N ASP A 116 -8.34 -3.68 -0.33
CA ASP A 116 -9.37 -4.11 -1.29
C ASP A 116 -10.21 -5.29 -0.77
N PHE A 117 -9.57 -6.26 -0.09
CA PHE A 117 -10.31 -7.34 0.58
C PHE A 117 -11.19 -6.81 1.73
N GLN A 118 -10.68 -5.87 2.52
CA GLN A 118 -11.50 -5.22 3.55
C GLN A 118 -12.69 -4.49 2.95
N LEU A 119 -12.51 -3.75 1.85
CA LEU A 119 -13.59 -3.10 1.12
C LEU A 119 -14.62 -4.12 0.62
N LEU A 120 -14.17 -5.22 0.04
CA LEU A 120 -15.03 -6.33 -0.41
C LEU A 120 -15.93 -6.86 0.71
N PHE A 121 -15.34 -7.20 1.85
CA PHE A 121 -16.09 -7.73 2.99
C PHE A 121 -16.96 -6.67 3.66
N ASN A 122 -16.51 -5.42 3.72
CA ASN A 122 -17.30 -4.32 4.29
C ASN A 122 -18.51 -4.02 3.42
N ASN A 123 -18.38 -4.00 2.10
CA ASN A 123 -19.51 -3.83 1.18
C ASN A 123 -20.57 -4.93 1.37
N ALA A 124 -20.12 -6.19 1.45
CA ALA A 124 -21.01 -7.31 1.72
C ALA A 124 -21.70 -7.15 3.09
N LYS A 125 -20.95 -6.82 4.15
CA LYS A 125 -21.54 -6.59 5.48
C LYS A 125 -22.54 -5.44 5.46
N THR A 126 -22.24 -4.32 4.82
CA THR A 126 -23.13 -3.16 4.79
C THR A 126 -24.45 -3.48 4.08
N TYR A 127 -24.38 -4.15 2.92
CA TYR A 127 -25.57 -4.50 2.17
C TYR A 127 -26.37 -5.65 2.80
N TYR A 128 -25.70 -6.72 3.22
CA TYR A 128 -26.39 -7.91 3.74
C TYR A 128 -26.78 -7.82 5.23
N LYS A 129 -26.14 -6.93 6.03
CA LYS A 129 -26.63 -6.65 7.40
C LYS A 129 -27.94 -5.87 7.42
N THR A 130 -28.20 -5.05 6.40
CA THR A 130 -29.45 -4.27 6.31
C THR A 130 -30.59 -5.09 5.71
N SER A 131 -30.30 -6.16 4.97
CA SER A 131 -31.29 -7.18 4.62
C SER A 131 -31.36 -8.24 5.72
N GLU A 132 -32.30 -8.12 6.67
CA GLU A 132 -32.47 -9.05 7.82
C GLU A 132 -32.62 -10.56 7.47
N THR A 133 -32.60 -10.95 6.19
CA THR A 133 -32.90 -12.33 5.77
C THR A 133 -31.71 -13.17 5.34
N VAL A 134 -30.49 -12.64 5.17
CA VAL A 134 -29.39 -13.53 4.74
C VAL A 134 -28.03 -13.12 5.28
N CYS A 135 -27.70 -13.62 6.48
CA CYS A 135 -26.32 -13.74 6.91
C CYS A 135 -25.67 -14.87 6.07
N LEU A 136 -25.23 -14.56 4.85
CA LEU A 136 -24.52 -15.50 3.97
C LEU A 136 -23.05 -15.72 4.36
N CYS A 137 -22.59 -15.10 5.44
CA CYS A 137 -21.28 -15.37 6.02
C CYS A 137 -21.50 -16.20 7.29
N PRO A 138 -21.23 -17.52 7.28
CA PRO A 138 -21.09 -18.28 8.51
C PRO A 138 -19.91 -17.68 9.27
N VAL A 139 -20.15 -17.27 10.52
CA VAL A 139 -19.11 -16.98 11.51
C VAL A 139 -18.48 -18.30 11.94
#